data_AF-A0A2U9SFK6-F1
#
_entry.id   AF-A0A2U9SFK6-F1
#
_cell.length_a   1.000
_cell.length_b   1.000
_cell.length_c   1.000
_cell.angle_alpha   90.00
_cell.angle_beta   90.00
_cell.angle_gamma   90.00
#
_symmetry.space_group_name_H-M   'P 1'
#
loop_
_entity.id
_entity.type
_entity.pdbx_description
1 polymer ?
#
loop_
_entity_poly.entity_id
_entity_poly.type
_entity_poly.pdbx_seq_one_letter_code
_entity_poly.pdbx_strand_id
1 'polypeptide(L)'
;MNGFGNASPGIGPVAAAAILSAMLLLSGCSSQPTYREWTASPDVPTIAFDECNEQVDHTMRLRGYPQRPLPETPQYGYRKEIFALCMRRKGYTTE
;
A
#
# COMPACT_ATOMS: atom_id res chain seq x y z
N MET A 1 9.18 -45.89 -37.56
CA MET A 1 9.86 -44.71 -37.00
C MET A 1 8.87 -43.55 -37.07
N ASN A 2 8.47 -43.02 -35.90
CA ASN A 2 7.91 -41.70 -35.57
C ASN A 2 6.86 -41.10 -36.56
N GLY A 3 5.58 -40.94 -36.25
CA GLY A 3 4.99 -40.48 -35.00
C GLY A 3 4.74 -38.97 -35.03
N PHE A 4 3.81 -38.49 -35.86
CA PHE A 4 3.21 -37.14 -35.75
C PHE A 4 1.75 -37.21 -36.23
N GLY A 5 0.86 -37.62 -35.33
CA GLY A 5 -0.57 -37.46 -35.53
C GLY A 5 -0.91 -35.98 -35.50
N ASN A 6 -1.43 -35.47 -36.61
CA ASN A 6 -2.04 -34.15 -36.71
C ASN A 6 -3.28 -34.10 -35.79
N ALA A 7 -3.07 -33.74 -34.53
CA ALA A 7 -4.15 -33.34 -33.63
C ALA A 7 -4.61 -31.95 -34.05
N SER A 8 -5.61 -31.88 -34.94
CA SER A 8 -6.44 -30.67 -35.00
C SER A 8 -7.17 -30.57 -33.66
N PRO A 9 -6.93 -29.55 -32.83
CA PRO A 9 -7.77 -29.33 -31.67
C PRO A 9 -9.08 -28.79 -32.24
N GLY A 10 -10.07 -29.66 -32.36
CA GLY A 10 -11.46 -29.22 -32.53
C GLY A 10 -11.84 -28.47 -31.26
N ILE A 11 -11.56 -27.18 -31.23
CA ILE A 11 -11.94 -26.30 -30.14
C ILE A 11 -13.47 -26.22 -30.19
N GLY A 12 -14.13 -27.05 -29.38
CA GLY A 12 -15.58 -26.96 -29.21
C GLY A 12 -15.97 -25.54 -28.80
N PRO A 13 -17.22 -25.11 -29.04
CA PRO A 13 -17.65 -23.72 -28.80
C PRO A 13 -17.39 -23.24 -27.36
N VAL A 14 -17.36 -24.16 -26.40
CA VAL A 14 -17.03 -23.92 -24.99
C VAL A 14 -15.56 -23.53 -24.79
N ALA A 15 -14.63 -24.20 -25.48
CA ALA A 15 -13.21 -23.91 -25.36
C ALA A 15 -12.83 -22.60 -26.09
N ALA A 16 -13.53 -22.27 -27.18
CA ALA A 16 -13.37 -20.98 -27.87
C ALA A 16 -13.82 -19.80 -26.98
N ALA A 17 -14.94 -19.97 -26.25
CA ALA A 17 -15.41 -19.00 -25.28
C ALA A 17 -14.44 -18.81 -24.10
N ALA A 18 -13.81 -19.88 -23.62
CA ALA A 18 -12.80 -19.80 -22.56
C ALA A 18 -11.55 -19.03 -22.99
N ILE A 19 -11.07 -19.26 -24.22
CA ILE A 19 -9.89 -18.57 -24.77
C ILE A 19 -10.18 -17.08 -24.96
N LEU A 20 -11.34 -16.72 -25.51
CA LEU A 20 -11.76 -15.32 -25.68
C LEU A 20 -11.88 -14.60 -24.33
N SER A 21 -12.42 -15.27 -23.32
CA SER A 21 -12.53 -14.72 -21.96
C SER A 21 -11.15 -14.50 -21.34
N ALA A 22 -10.22 -15.43 -21.53
CA ALA A 22 -8.85 -15.30 -21.06
C ALA A 22 -8.11 -14.13 -21.74
N MET A 23 -8.31 -13.93 -23.05
CA MET A 23 -7.72 -12.82 -23.79
C MET A 23 -8.28 -11.45 -23.36
N LEU A 24 -9.58 -11.36 -23.07
CA LEU A 24 -10.22 -10.15 -22.54
C LEU A 24 -9.72 -9.79 -21.13
N LEU A 25 -9.46 -10.79 -20.28
CA LEU A 25 -8.89 -10.56 -18.95
C LEU A 25 -7.43 -10.11 -19.03
N LEU A 26 -6.67 -10.60 -20.00
CA LEU A 26 -5.25 -10.26 -20.16
C LEU A 26 -5.02 -8.83 -20.64
N SER A 27 -5.94 -8.26 -21.42
CA SER A 27 -5.84 -6.86 -21.90
C SER A 27 -6.03 -5.81 -20.80
N GLY A 28 -6.67 -6.17 -19.68
CA GLY A 28 -6.72 -5.33 -18.47
C GLY A 28 -5.43 -5.36 -17.65
N CYS A 29 -4.60 -6.39 -17.82
CA CYS A 29 -3.37 -6.58 -17.06
C CYS A 29 -2.12 -5.99 -17.75
N SER A 30 -2.21 -5.60 -19.03
CA SER A 30 -1.15 -4.91 -19.76
C SER A 30 -1.30 -3.38 -19.73
N SER A 31 -2.21 -2.84 -18.91
CA SER A 31 -2.38 -1.41 -18.75
C SER A 31 -1.15 -0.85 -18.04
N GLN A 32 -0.43 0.05 -18.73
CA GLN A 32 0.61 0.89 -18.15
C GLN A 32 0.03 1.53 -16.88
N PRO A 33 0.73 1.48 -15.73
CA PRO A 33 0.16 1.95 -14.47
C PRO A 33 -0.32 3.38 -14.67
N THR A 34 -1.64 3.54 -14.69
CA THR A 34 -2.27 4.85 -14.57
C THR A 34 -1.89 5.30 -13.17
N TYR A 35 -0.80 6.05 -13.08
CA TYR A 35 -0.63 6.98 -11.99
C TYR A 35 -1.79 7.95 -12.13
N ARG A 36 -2.92 7.59 -11.52
CA ARG A 36 -3.79 8.60 -10.97
C ARG A 36 -2.88 9.38 -10.05
N GLU A 37 -2.53 10.57 -10.50
CA GLU A 37 -1.98 11.65 -9.71
C GLU A 37 -2.75 11.66 -8.38
N TRP A 38 -2.17 10.98 -7.40
CA TRP A 38 -2.70 10.93 -6.06
C TRP A 38 -2.38 12.29 -5.47
N THR A 39 -3.26 13.25 -5.68
CA THR A 39 -3.20 14.50 -4.95
C THR A 39 -3.57 14.16 -3.51
N ALA A 40 -2.60 14.31 -2.60
CA ALA A 40 -2.82 14.19 -1.18
C ALA A 40 -4.01 15.09 -0.81
N SER A 41 -5.13 14.48 -0.38
CA SER A 41 -6.26 15.24 0.14
C SER A 41 -5.75 16.17 1.25
N PRO A 42 -6.26 17.39 1.40
CA PRO A 42 -5.88 18.26 2.52
C PRO A 42 -6.23 17.67 3.91
N ASP A 43 -7.00 16.59 3.96
CA ASP A 43 -7.26 15.76 5.15
C ASP A 43 -6.16 14.71 5.44
N VAL A 44 -5.23 14.49 4.51
CA VAL A 44 -4.08 13.60 4.70
C VAL A 44 -3.22 14.01 5.90
N PRO A 45 -2.91 15.30 6.17
CA PRO A 45 -2.17 15.67 7.38
C PRO A 45 -2.89 15.30 8.68
N THR A 46 -4.22 15.40 8.76
CA THR A 46 -4.99 15.03 9.95
C THR A 46 -5.09 13.51 10.12
N ILE A 47 -5.34 12.77 9.03
CA ILE A 47 -5.38 11.30 9.05
C ILE A 47 -3.99 10.73 9.41
N ALA A 48 -2.92 11.26 8.81
CA ALA A 48 -1.54 10.88 9.11
C ALA A 48 -1.17 11.21 10.57
N PHE A 49 -1.64 12.36 11.06
CA PHE A 49 -1.42 12.77 12.45
C PHE A 49 -2.07 11.80 13.43
N ASP A 50 -3.32 11.42 13.21
CA ASP A 50 -4.04 10.48 14.09
C ASP A 50 -3.41 9.08 14.06
N GLU A 51 -3.11 8.58 12.86
CA GLU A 51 -2.52 7.26 12.67
C GLU A 51 -1.11 7.15 13.30
N CYS A 52 -0.32 8.22 13.24
CA CYS A 52 0.98 8.26 13.88
C CYS A 52 0.91 8.57 15.38
N ASN A 53 -0.09 9.31 15.87
CA ASN A 53 -0.26 9.58 17.30
C ASN A 53 -0.51 8.28 18.08
N GLU A 54 -1.36 7.39 17.55
CA GLU A 54 -1.66 6.12 18.22
C GLU A 54 -0.38 5.26 18.38
N GLN A 55 0.43 5.18 17.32
CA GLN A 55 1.70 4.43 17.34
C GLN A 55 2.72 5.06 18.30
N VAL A 56 2.80 6.39 18.31
CA VAL A 56 3.64 7.14 19.24
C VAL A 56 3.21 6.88 20.68
N ASP A 57 1.92 7.00 20.99
CA ASP A 57 1.37 6.80 22.33
C ASP A 57 1.56 5.36 22.81
N HIS A 58 1.41 4.37 21.92
CA HIS A 58 1.73 2.99 22.22
C HIS A 58 3.23 2.82 22.55
N THR A 59 4.12 3.42 21.75
CA THR A 59 5.57 3.36 21.98
C THR A 59 5.98 4.05 23.28
N MET A 60 5.39 5.20 23.59
CA MET A 60 5.60 5.93 24.85
C MET A 60 5.13 5.09 26.04
N ARG A 61 3.96 4.43 25.93
CA ARG A 61 3.41 3.54 26.95
C ARG A 61 4.33 2.34 27.23
N LEU A 62 4.88 1.71 26.19
CA LEU A 62 5.82 0.59 26.34
C LEU A 62 7.09 0.98 27.11
N ARG A 63 7.49 2.26 27.05
CA ARG A 63 8.62 2.80 27.82
C ARG A 63 8.24 3.34 29.20
N GLY A 64 6.97 3.31 29.57
CA GLY A 64 6.47 3.93 30.81
C GLY A 64 6.55 5.46 30.79
N TYR A 65 6.65 6.08 29.62
CA TYR A 65 6.64 7.54 29.48
C TYR A 65 5.21 8.09 29.51
N PRO A 66 5.00 9.31 30.00
CA PRO A 66 3.70 9.96 29.97
C PRO A 66 3.23 10.16 28.52
N GLN A 67 1.93 9.96 28.25
CA GLN A 67 1.35 10.20 26.93
C GLN A 67 1.49 11.65 26.47
N ARG A 68 1.45 12.59 27.42
CA ARG A 68 1.59 14.02 27.18
C ARG A 68 2.78 14.55 27.99
N PRO A 69 4.02 14.34 27.50
CA PRO A 69 5.20 14.88 28.16
C PRO A 69 5.23 16.41 28.03
N LEU A 70 5.73 17.08 29.07
CA LEU A 70 5.93 18.53 29.07
C LEU A 70 7.05 18.90 28.08
N PRO A 71 6.97 20.06 27.40
CA PRO A 71 7.90 20.44 26.33
C PRO A 71 9.36 20.60 26.80
N GLU A 72 9.57 20.88 28.08
CA GLU A 72 10.88 20.99 28.73
C GLU A 72 11.56 19.64 29.03
N THR A 73 10.83 18.54 28.84
CA THR A 73 11.29 17.21 29.23
C THR A 73 11.88 16.44 28.06
N PRO A 74 12.92 15.60 28.26
CA PRO A 74 13.50 14.80 27.18
C PRO A 74 12.50 13.81 26.55
N GLN A 75 11.45 13.44 27.29
CA GLN A 75 10.37 12.58 26.79
C GLN A 75 9.59 13.26 25.66
N TYR A 76 9.48 14.59 25.67
CA TYR A 76 8.83 15.34 24.60
C TYR A 76 9.66 15.35 23.31
N GLY A 77 10.98 15.50 23.43
CA GLY A 77 11.91 15.32 22.30
C GLY A 77 11.81 13.92 21.71
N TYR A 78 11.83 12.90 22.57
CA TYR A 78 11.67 11.51 22.14
C TYR A 78 10.33 11.25 21.43
N ARG A 79 9.23 11.82 21.93
CA ARG A 79 7.91 11.73 21.28
C ARG A 79 7.92 12.30 19.86
N LYS A 80 8.58 13.45 19.66
CA LYS A 80 8.73 14.07 18.33
C LYS A 80 9.53 13.21 17.37
N GLU A 81 10.62 12.61 17.83
CA GLU A 81 11.45 11.73 17.00
C GLU A 81 10.68 10.49 16.52
N ILE A 82 9.90 9.86 17.41
CA ILE A 82 9.06 8.71 17.04
C ILE A 82 7.94 9.12 16.09
N PHE A 83 7.33 10.30 16.30
CA PHE A 83 6.34 10.83 15.38
C PHE A 83 6.93 11.08 13.99
N ALA A 84 8.09 11.73 13.91
CA ALA A 84 8.80 11.97 12.65
C ALA A 84 9.21 10.65 11.96
N LEU A 85 9.62 9.64 12.73
CA LEU A 85 9.93 8.31 12.19
C LEU A 85 8.68 7.63 11.60
N CYS A 86 7.52 7.74 12.26
CA CYS A 86 6.25 7.22 11.75
C CYS A 86 5.87 7.88 10.42
N MET A 87 5.93 9.22 10.38
CA MET A 87 5.64 10.00 9.17
C MET A 87 6.54 9.59 8.00
N ARG A 88 7.86 9.49 8.22
CA ARG A 88 8.82 9.04 7.19
C ARG A 88 8.54 7.61 6.72
N ARG A 89 8.22 6.68 7.62
CA ARG A 89 7.91 5.28 7.25
C ARG A 89 6.67 5.15 6.39
N LYS A 90 5.70 6.05 6.56
CA LYS A 90 4.45 6.05 5.80
C LYS A 90 4.52 6.88 4.52
N GLY A 91 5.67 7.50 4.24
CA GLY A 91 5.85 8.33 3.06
C GLY A 91 5.19 9.70 3.15
N TYR A 92 4.78 10.14 4.34
CA TYR A 92 4.30 11.50 4.54
C TYR A 92 5.50 12.46 4.56
N THR A 93 5.66 13.24 3.49
CA THR A 93 6.68 14.28 3.41
C THR A 93 6.22 15.49 4.23
N THR A 94 7.02 15.87 5.22
CA THR A 94 6.93 17.19 5.84
C THR A 94 7.62 18.17 4.90
N GLU A 95 6.90 18.68 3.92
CA GLU A 95 7.35 19.76 3.02
C GLU A 95 7.15 21.12 3.68
#